data_AF-A0A9P1CPY1-F1
#
_entry.id   AF-A0A9P1CPY1-F1
#
_cell.length_a   1.000
_cell.length_b   1.000
_cell.length_c   1.000
_cell.angle_alpha   90.00
_cell.angle_beta   90.00
_cell.angle_gamma   90.00
#
_symmetry.space_group_name_H-M   'P 1'
#
loop_
_entity.id
_entity.type
_entity.pdbx_description
1 polymer ?
#
loop_
_entity_poly.entity_id
_entity_poly.type
_entity_poly.pdbx_seq_one_letter_code
_entity_poly.pdbx_strand_id
1 'polypeptide(L)'
;MLPSNLQNLTFGLMFDQGLEGVILPSNLRSLEFGEMFNQSLDGVALPSNLKDLEFGAAFNQDQERVTLPSSLQSLTFGAKFNQSLERVTLPSSLQSLTFGDSFNQSLQRATLPSSLQSLTFGAKFNQSLEGVTLPQSLQDLT
;
A
#
# COMPACT_ATOMS: atom_id res chain seq x y z
N MET A 1 14.60 -12.98 -15.53
CA MET A 1 14.74 -13.23 -14.08
C MET A 1 15.35 -12.00 -13.43
N LEU A 2 14.83 -11.58 -12.28
CA LEU A 2 15.38 -10.44 -11.54
C LEU A 2 16.63 -10.87 -10.75
N PRO A 3 17.62 -9.98 -10.53
CA PRO A 3 18.81 -10.31 -9.74
C PRO A 3 18.44 -10.65 -8.29
N SER A 4 19.02 -11.72 -7.73
CA SER A 4 18.70 -12.20 -6.37
C SER A 4 19.11 -11.24 -5.24
N ASN A 5 20.11 -10.39 -5.49
CA ASN A 5 20.58 -9.37 -4.54
C ASN A 5 19.88 -8.01 -4.72
N LEU A 6 18.88 -7.92 -5.60
CA LEU A 6 18.14 -6.68 -5.81
C LEU A 6 17.38 -6.32 -4.53
N GLN A 7 17.60 -5.09 -4.04
CA GLN A 7 16.95 -4.57 -2.84
C GLN A 7 15.86 -3.55 -3.18
N ASN A 8 15.99 -2.86 -4.31
CA ASN A 8 15.04 -1.83 -4.75
C ASN A 8 14.62 -2.15 -6.18
N LEU A 9 13.32 -2.14 -6.44
CA LEU A 9 12.74 -2.32 -7.76
C LEU A 9 11.76 -1.19 -8.02
N THR A 10 12.11 -0.32 -8.96
CA THR A 10 11.23 0.74 -9.46
C THR A 10 10.85 0.40 -10.90
N PHE A 11 9.55 0.34 -11.18
CA PHE A 11 9.03 0.18 -12.52
C PHE A 11 8.95 1.54 -13.24
N GLY A 12 9.19 1.54 -14.56
CA GLY A 12 9.12 2.77 -15.35
C GLY A 12 7.71 3.37 -15.38
N LEU A 13 7.61 4.68 -15.61
CA LEU A 13 6.36 5.46 -15.56
C LEU A 13 5.20 4.83 -16.34
N MET A 14 5.48 4.23 -17.51
CA MET A 14 4.49 3.64 -18.41
C MET A 14 4.23 2.14 -18.16
N PHE A 15 4.85 1.55 -17.14
CA PHE A 15 4.68 0.13 -16.83
C PHE A 15 3.27 -0.14 -16.28
N ASP A 16 2.51 -0.96 -16.98
CA ASP A 16 1.16 -1.39 -16.59
C ASP A 16 0.95 -2.87 -16.97
N GLN A 17 1.95 -3.71 -16.68
CA GLN A 17 1.88 -5.15 -16.92
C GLN A 17 1.68 -5.89 -15.61
N GLY A 18 0.87 -6.95 -15.63
CA GLY A 18 0.65 -7.80 -14.46
C GLY A 18 1.93 -8.53 -14.03
N LEU A 19 2.00 -8.93 -12.76
CA LEU A 19 3.13 -9.66 -12.19
C LEU A 19 2.89 -11.18 -12.11
N GLU A 20 1.93 -11.72 -12.86
CA GLU A 20 1.66 -13.15 -12.88
C GLU A 20 2.91 -13.94 -13.30
N GLY A 21 3.31 -14.91 -12.48
CA GLY A 21 4.53 -15.71 -12.71
C GLY A 21 5.85 -14.99 -12.47
N VAL A 22 5.84 -13.71 -12.06
CA VAL A 22 7.06 -12.98 -11.70
C VAL A 22 7.53 -13.40 -10.31
N ILE A 23 8.77 -13.88 -10.23
CA ILE A 23 9.43 -14.17 -8.96
C ILE A 23 10.16 -12.91 -8.50
N LEU A 24 9.63 -12.25 -7.48
CA LEU A 24 10.28 -11.11 -6.85
C LEU A 24 11.46 -11.58 -5.97
N PRO A 25 12.62 -10.88 -6.00
CA PRO A 25 13.79 -11.26 -5.21
C PRO A 25 13.50 -11.26 -3.70
N SER A 26 13.97 -12.27 -2.97
CA SER A 26 13.74 -12.38 -1.52
C SER A 26 14.39 -11.27 -0.69
N ASN A 27 15.42 -10.61 -1.23
CA ASN A 27 16.11 -9.50 -0.58
C ASN A 27 15.48 -8.12 -0.88
N LEU A 28 14.37 -8.08 -1.64
CA LEU A 28 13.70 -6.84 -1.98
C LEU A 28 13.18 -6.16 -0.71
N ARG A 29 13.53 -4.88 -0.57
CA ARG A 29 13.16 -4.00 0.54
C ARG A 29 12.19 -2.92 0.08
N SER A 30 12.36 -2.42 -1.14
CA SER A 30 11.49 -1.39 -1.71
C SER A 30 10.96 -1.82 -3.07
N LEU A 31 9.66 -1.65 -3.28
CA LEU A 31 8.95 -1.90 -4.52
C LEU A 31 8.10 -0.66 -4.86
N GLU A 32 8.44 -0.04 -5.99
CA GLU A 32 7.79 1.17 -6.49
C GLU A 32 7.23 0.90 -7.89
N PHE A 33 5.94 1.16 -8.07
CA PHE A 33 5.28 1.04 -9.36
C PHE A 33 5.22 2.39 -10.07
N GLY A 34 5.41 2.37 -11.39
CA GLY A 34 5.31 3.57 -12.22
C GLY A 34 3.90 4.14 -12.28
N GLU A 35 3.81 5.41 -12.68
CA GLU A 35 2.58 6.21 -12.70
C GLU A 35 1.35 5.57 -13.35
N MET A 36 1.56 4.77 -14.41
CA MET A 36 0.48 4.14 -15.17
C MET A 36 0.04 2.78 -14.61
N PHE A 37 0.73 2.23 -13.62
CA PHE A 37 0.43 0.89 -13.10
C PHE A 37 -0.96 0.84 -12.46
N ASN A 38 -1.80 -0.05 -12.96
CA ASN A 38 -3.15 -0.27 -12.44
C ASN A 38 -3.56 -1.76 -12.52
N GLN A 39 -2.61 -2.67 -12.30
CA GLN A 39 -2.85 -4.10 -12.26
C GLN A 39 -3.02 -4.61 -10.83
N SER A 40 -3.84 -5.63 -10.64
CA SER A 40 -4.02 -6.26 -9.33
C SER A 40 -2.76 -7.03 -8.90
N LEU A 41 -2.51 -7.08 -7.59
CA LEU A 41 -1.48 -7.93 -6.97
C LEU A 41 -2.07 -9.23 -6.39
N ASP A 42 -3.32 -9.57 -6.69
CA ASP A 42 -3.92 -10.85 -6.31
C ASP A 42 -3.05 -12.01 -6.84
N GLY A 43 -2.72 -12.96 -5.96
CA GLY A 43 -1.83 -14.09 -6.25
C GLY A 43 -0.33 -13.75 -6.39
N VAL A 44 0.08 -12.48 -6.25
CA VAL A 44 1.49 -12.09 -6.30
C VAL A 44 2.16 -12.33 -4.95
N ALA A 45 3.23 -13.13 -4.93
CA ALA A 45 4.02 -13.37 -3.73
C ALA A 45 4.97 -12.19 -3.45
N LEU A 46 4.53 -11.26 -2.59
CA LEU A 46 5.37 -10.16 -2.13
C LEU A 46 6.50 -10.66 -1.20
N PRO A 47 7.76 -10.20 -1.37
CA PRO A 47 8.89 -10.66 -0.57
C PRO A 47 8.73 -10.40 0.92
N SER A 48 9.11 -11.36 1.76
CA SER A 48 8.99 -11.29 3.23
C SER A 48 9.89 -10.25 3.90
N ASN A 49 10.81 -9.62 3.16
CA ASN A 49 11.69 -8.56 3.63
C ASN A 49 11.26 -7.17 3.15
N LEU A 50 10.17 -7.08 2.37
CA LEU A 50 9.70 -5.82 1.82
C LEU A 50 9.29 -4.86 2.94
N LYS A 51 9.83 -3.65 2.90
CA LYS A 51 9.63 -2.58 3.87
C LYS A 51 8.75 -1.48 3.30
N ASP A 52 8.95 -1.16 2.03
CA ASP A 52 8.29 -0.04 1.36
C ASP A 52 7.57 -0.54 0.12
N LEU A 53 6.28 -0.20 0.01
CA LEU A 53 5.46 -0.47 -1.16
C LEU A 53 4.79 0.83 -1.59
N GLU A 54 5.07 1.24 -2.83
CA GLU A 54 4.55 2.47 -3.40
C GLU A 54 3.88 2.21 -4.76
N PHE A 55 2.66 2.73 -4.90
CA PHE A 55 1.88 2.65 -6.13
C PHE A 55 1.87 3.98 -6.87
N GLY A 56 2.07 3.95 -8.19
CA GLY A 56 1.97 5.12 -9.05
C GLY A 56 0.54 5.69 -9.16
N ALA A 57 0.41 6.91 -9.68
CA ALA A 57 -0.82 7.68 -9.58
C ALA A 57 -2.08 7.01 -10.15
N ALA A 58 -1.97 6.17 -11.17
CA ALA A 58 -3.11 5.52 -11.82
C ALA A 58 -3.73 4.37 -11.00
N PHE A 59 -3.04 3.88 -9.97
CA PHE A 59 -3.43 2.69 -9.24
C PHE A 59 -4.77 2.86 -8.52
N ASN A 60 -5.72 1.97 -8.80
CA ASN A 60 -7.04 1.96 -8.16
C ASN A 60 -7.65 0.55 -8.11
N GLN A 61 -6.85 -0.45 -7.73
CA GLN A 61 -7.29 -1.84 -7.56
C GLN A 61 -7.60 -2.14 -6.09
N ASP A 62 -8.57 -3.01 -5.83
CA ASP A 62 -8.86 -3.46 -4.47
C ASP A 62 -7.68 -4.26 -3.88
N GLN A 63 -7.53 -4.21 -2.55
CA GLN A 63 -6.45 -4.88 -1.82
C GLN A 63 -6.96 -6.03 -0.95
N GLU A 64 -8.21 -6.47 -1.12
CA GLU A 64 -8.86 -7.48 -0.26
C GLU A 64 -8.13 -8.83 -0.35
N ARG A 65 -7.61 -9.17 -1.53
CA ARG A 65 -6.94 -10.46 -1.80
C ARG A 65 -5.41 -10.39 -1.80
N VAL A 66 -4.86 -9.21 -1.56
CA VAL A 66 -3.41 -9.01 -1.57
C VAL A 66 -2.85 -9.34 -0.19
N THR A 67 -1.91 -10.29 -0.14
CA THR A 67 -1.20 -10.61 1.11
C THR A 67 -0.01 -9.67 1.27
N LEU A 68 -0.17 -8.65 2.12
CA LEU A 68 0.92 -7.74 2.46
C LEU A 68 1.93 -8.44 3.40
N PRO A 69 3.25 -8.29 3.18
CA PRO A 69 4.25 -8.96 4.00
C PRO A 69 4.28 -8.37 5.41
N SER A 70 4.49 -9.23 6.41
CA SER A 70 4.54 -8.84 7.84
C SER A 70 5.73 -7.95 8.21
N SER A 71 6.63 -7.68 7.25
CA SER A 71 7.77 -6.78 7.39
C SER A 71 7.48 -5.36 6.93
N LEU A 72 6.36 -5.12 6.23
CA LEU A 72 6.03 -3.85 5.58
C LEU A 72 5.87 -2.74 6.61
N GLN A 73 6.56 -1.63 6.38
CA GLN A 73 6.61 -0.47 7.28
C GLN A 73 5.95 0.76 6.65
N SER A 74 6.04 0.91 5.33
CA SER A 74 5.43 2.01 4.59
C SER A 74 4.56 1.48 3.45
N LEU A 75 3.36 2.02 3.33
CA LEU A 75 2.43 1.78 2.23
C LEU A 75 1.90 3.10 1.68
N THR A 76 2.23 3.39 0.43
CA THR A 76 1.79 4.61 -0.27
C THR A 76 0.91 4.23 -1.46
N PHE A 77 -0.33 4.72 -1.45
CA PHE A 77 -1.25 4.59 -2.56
C PHE A 77 -1.17 5.79 -3.51
N GLY A 78 -1.33 5.52 -4.80
CA GLY A 78 -1.32 6.55 -5.84
C GLY A 78 -2.53 7.49 -5.82
N ALA A 79 -2.41 8.62 -6.52
CA ALA A 79 -3.39 9.71 -6.55
C ALA A 79 -4.84 9.30 -6.89
N LYS A 80 -5.06 8.24 -7.68
CA LYS A 80 -6.40 7.76 -8.07
C LYS A 80 -6.98 6.69 -7.14
N PHE A 81 -6.22 6.21 -6.16
CA PHE A 81 -6.69 5.15 -5.28
C PHE A 81 -7.90 5.62 -4.47
N ASN A 82 -9.02 4.92 -4.61
CA ASN A 82 -10.26 5.21 -3.89
C ASN A 82 -11.03 3.91 -3.58
N GLN A 83 -10.31 2.91 -3.09
CA GLN A 83 -10.88 1.62 -2.67
C GLN A 83 -11.00 1.55 -1.15
N SER A 84 -12.01 0.82 -0.66
CA SER A 84 -12.23 0.63 0.77
C SER A 84 -11.16 -0.26 1.40
N LEU A 85 -10.80 0.01 2.65
CA LEU A 85 -9.93 -0.84 3.46
C LEU A 85 -10.67 -1.81 4.40
N GLU A 86 -12.00 -1.88 4.33
CA GLU A 86 -12.82 -2.70 5.24
C GLU A 86 -12.36 -4.17 5.33
N ARG A 87 -11.91 -4.75 4.22
CA ARG A 87 -11.50 -6.16 4.13
C ARG A 87 -10.01 -6.34 3.87
N VAL A 88 -9.25 -5.28 4.05
CA VAL A 88 -7.81 -5.29 3.80
C VAL A 88 -7.10 -5.59 5.13
N THR A 89 -6.25 -6.61 5.11
CA THR A 89 -5.42 -6.94 6.27
C THR A 89 -4.12 -6.15 6.19
N LEU A 90 -4.02 -5.07 6.96
CA LEU A 90 -2.78 -4.31 7.11
C LEU A 90 -1.81 -5.04 8.06
N PRO A 91 -0.51 -5.11 7.73
CA PRO A 91 0.45 -5.83 8.56
C PRO A 91 0.70 -5.09 9.88
N SER A 92 0.91 -5.84 10.96
CA SER A 92 1.13 -5.30 12.32
C SER A 92 2.43 -4.51 12.48
N SER A 93 3.28 -4.47 11.45
CA SER A 93 4.51 -3.69 11.40
C SER A 93 4.36 -2.34 10.70
N LEU A 94 3.19 -2.06 10.09
CA LEU A 94 2.99 -0.86 9.28
C LEU A 94 3.05 0.38 10.17
N GLN A 95 3.90 1.33 9.81
CA GLN A 95 4.16 2.57 10.54
C GLN A 95 3.62 3.78 9.79
N SER A 96 3.63 3.74 8.46
CA SER A 96 3.12 4.82 7.62
C SER A 96 2.11 4.28 6.61
N LEU A 97 0.97 4.96 6.53
CA LEU A 97 -0.06 4.73 5.52
C LEU A 97 -0.43 6.06 4.86
N THR A 98 -0.16 6.16 3.56
CA THR A 98 -0.42 7.38 2.78
C THR A 98 -1.42 7.09 1.68
N PHE A 99 -2.50 7.85 1.64
CA PHE A 99 -3.47 7.84 0.56
C PHE A 99 -3.23 8.97 -0.44
N GLY A 100 -3.50 8.68 -1.71
CA GLY A 100 -3.48 9.70 -2.76
C GLY A 100 -4.71 10.60 -2.79
N ASP A 101 -4.64 11.65 -3.62
CA ASP A 101 -5.61 12.74 -3.71
C ASP A 101 -7.08 12.34 -3.79
N SER A 102 -7.39 11.22 -4.44
CA SER A 102 -8.77 10.80 -4.71
C SER A 102 -9.41 9.95 -3.62
N PHE A 103 -8.66 9.56 -2.60
CA PHE A 103 -9.19 8.71 -1.54
C PHE A 103 -10.28 9.44 -0.74
N ASN A 104 -11.48 8.88 -0.72
CA ASN A 104 -12.62 9.42 0.02
C ASN A 104 -13.52 8.28 0.54
N GLN A 105 -12.92 7.21 1.04
CA GLN A 105 -13.64 6.08 1.66
C GLN A 105 -13.62 6.19 3.18
N SER A 106 -14.70 5.73 3.83
CA SER A 106 -14.76 5.69 5.29
C SER A 106 -13.78 4.65 5.85
N LEU A 107 -13.11 5.01 6.95
CA LEU A 107 -12.26 4.10 7.71
C LEU A 107 -12.98 3.41 8.87
N GLN A 108 -14.29 3.63 9.06
CA GLN A 108 -15.02 3.13 10.23
C GLN A 108 -14.92 1.60 10.41
N ARG A 109 -14.81 0.86 9.30
CA ARG A 109 -14.71 -0.60 9.30
C ARG A 109 -13.31 -1.11 8.95
N ALA A 110 -12.35 -0.21 8.81
CA ALA A 110 -10.96 -0.58 8.58
C ALA A 110 -10.27 -0.92 9.92
N THR A 111 -9.40 -1.92 9.90
CA THR A 111 -8.55 -2.25 11.06
C THR A 111 -7.18 -1.64 10.86
N LEU A 112 -6.90 -0.53 11.55
CA LEU A 112 -5.58 0.11 11.53
C LEU A 112 -4.63 -0.63 12.51
N PRO A 113 -3.38 -0.90 12.10
CA PRO A 113 -2.45 -1.63 12.96
C PRO A 113 -1.99 -0.77 14.15
N SER A 114 -1.78 -1.42 15.30
CA SER A 114 -1.36 -0.74 16.54
C SER A 114 0.04 -0.11 16.49
N SER A 115 0.79 -0.34 15.41
CA SER A 115 2.10 0.24 15.14
C SER A 115 2.05 1.51 14.30
N LEU A 116 0.88 1.87 13.75
CA LEU A 116 0.77 2.98 12.80
C LEU A 116 1.08 4.31 13.50
N GLN A 117 2.05 5.04 12.96
CA GLN A 117 2.54 6.31 13.51
C GLN A 117 2.11 7.48 12.65
N SER A 118 1.98 7.29 11.33
CA SER A 118 1.53 8.31 10.40
C SER A 118 0.38 7.79 9.54
N LEU A 119 -0.66 8.60 9.43
CA LEU A 119 -1.78 8.40 8.53
C LEU A 119 -2.01 9.69 7.74
N THR A 120 -1.78 9.63 6.43
CA THR A 120 -1.90 10.79 5.54
C THR A 120 -3.05 10.58 4.56
N PHE A 121 -3.93 11.57 4.44
CA PHE A 121 -5.02 11.61 3.48
C PHE A 121 -4.72 12.52 2.28
N GLY A 122 -5.38 12.22 1.16
CA GLY A 122 -5.35 13.06 -0.03
C GLY A 122 -6.33 14.23 0.03
N ALA A 123 -6.17 15.19 -0.88
CA ALA A 123 -6.93 16.44 -0.91
C ALA A 123 -8.46 16.31 -0.97
N LYS A 124 -9.00 15.17 -1.45
CA LYS A 124 -10.46 14.95 -1.55
C LYS A 124 -11.05 14.20 -0.37
N PHE A 125 -10.27 13.83 0.65
CA PHE A 125 -10.79 13.13 1.81
C PHE A 125 -11.77 14.03 2.57
N ASN A 126 -13.02 13.60 2.66
CA ASN A 126 -14.10 14.34 3.32
C ASN A 126 -15.06 13.36 4.02
N GLN A 127 -14.51 12.36 4.71
CA GLN A 127 -15.28 11.44 5.54
C GLN A 127 -15.13 11.79 7.01
N SER A 128 -16.18 11.54 7.80
CA SER A 128 -16.10 11.63 9.25
C SER A 128 -15.14 10.56 9.79
N LEU A 129 -14.32 10.93 10.78
CA LEU A 129 -13.54 10.00 11.58
C LEU A 129 -14.28 9.53 12.84
N GLU A 130 -15.55 9.93 13.01
CA GLU A 130 -16.39 9.45 14.11
C GLU A 130 -16.55 7.93 14.05
N GLY A 131 -16.25 7.25 15.16
CA GLY A 131 -16.29 5.79 15.26
C GLY A 131 -15.10 5.06 14.63
N VAL A 132 -14.11 5.78 14.07
CA VAL A 132 -12.84 5.18 13.64
C VAL A 132 -11.96 4.93 14.86
N THR A 133 -11.45 3.71 15.00
CA THR A 133 -10.47 3.37 16.05
C THR A 133 -9.07 3.71 15.57
N LEU A 134 -8.58 4.89 15.95
CA LEU A 134 -7.20 5.31 15.67
C LEU A 134 -6.22 4.63 16.66
N PRO A 135 -5.05 4.16 16.21
CA PRO A 135 -4.09 3.48 17.08
C PRO A 135 -3.40 4.47 18.02
N GLN A 136 -3.08 4.02 19.24
CA GLN A 136 -2.44 4.87 20.26
C GLN A 136 -1.03 5.35 19.88
N SER A 137 -0.37 4.68 18.93
CA SER A 137 0.94 5.05 18.40
C SER A 137 0.89 6.20 17.40
N LEU A 138 -0.30 6.62 16.95
CA LEU A 138 -0.46 7.63 15.91
C LEU A 138 0.06 8.98 16.40
N GLN A 139 1.05 9.50 15.70
CA GLN A 139 1.72 10.78 15.97
C GLN A 139 1.29 11.84 14.97
N ASP A 140 1.13 11.44 13.69
CA ASP A 140 0.81 12.34 12.60
C ASP A 140 -0.50 11.91 11.92
N LEU A 141 -1.43 12.86 11.81
CA LEU A 141 -2.69 12.72 11.09
C LEU A 141 -2.87 13.97 10.24
N THR A 142 -2.72 13.85 8.93
CA THR A 142 -2.67 14.98 7.98
C THR A 142 -3.57 14.76 6.78
#